data_AF-A0A3A4JVE4-F1
#
_entry.id   AF-A0A3A4JVE4-F1
#
_cell.length_a   1.000
_cell.length_b   1.000
_cell.length_c   1.000
_cell.angle_alpha   90.00
_cell.angle_beta   90.00
_cell.angle_gamma   90.00
#
_symmetry.space_group_name_H-M   'P 1'
#
loop_
_entity.id
_entity.type
_entity.pdbx_description
1 polymer ?
#
loop_
_entity_poly.entity_id
_entity_poly.type
_entity_poly.pdbx_seq_one_letter_code
_entity_poly.pdbx_strand_id
1 'polypeptide(L)'
;MPRHEVHERPIYTIQQLSALVGMPVGTIRWWIKRGWVSPAMGRDGGAPDAPRYHDGHLREIRTRETWLRDQAEQRGARRDARHKRAGVVIERTEDAVIVRWSNGALSRLEHYVEIDL
;
A
#
# COMPACT_ATOMS: atom_id res chain seq x y z
N MET A 1 26.91 31.15 -28.69
CA MET A 1 25.54 30.83 -28.24
C MET A 1 25.63 29.73 -27.20
N PRO A 2 25.13 29.92 -25.95
CA PRO A 2 25.16 28.86 -24.95
C PRO A 2 24.23 27.72 -25.40
N ARG A 3 24.80 26.53 -25.59
CA ARG A 3 24.03 25.31 -25.90
C ARG A 3 23.15 25.03 -24.69
N HIS A 4 21.83 25.00 -24.88
CA HIS A 4 20.94 24.48 -23.86
C HIS A 4 21.27 22.99 -23.70
N GLU A 5 21.85 22.60 -22.57
CA GLU A 5 21.91 21.20 -22.18
C GLU A 5 20.47 20.74 -21.92
N VAL A 6 19.93 19.99 -22.88
CA VAL A 6 18.67 19.28 -22.66
C VAL A 6 18.96 18.24 -21.59
N HIS A 7 18.51 18.50 -20.36
CA HIS A 7 18.54 17.51 -19.28
C HIS A 7 17.66 16.33 -19.68
N GLU A 8 18.27 15.32 -20.29
CA GLU A 8 17.61 14.09 -20.68
C GLU A 8 17.14 13.37 -19.40
N ARG A 9 15.83 13.30 -19.19
CA ARG A 9 15.27 12.64 -18.00
C ARG A 9 15.61 11.16 -18.06
N PRO A 10 16.10 10.54 -16.97
CA PRO A 10 16.39 9.12 -16.97
C PRO A 10 15.11 8.33 -17.31
N ILE A 11 15.27 7.41 -18.26
CA ILE A 11 14.19 6.53 -18.72
C ILE A 11 14.41 5.16 -18.11
N TYR A 12 13.46 4.70 -17.32
CA TYR A 12 13.48 3.39 -16.70
C TYR A 12 12.60 2.43 -17.50
N THR A 13 13.05 1.18 -17.58
CA THR A 13 12.22 0.01 -17.92
C THR A 13 11.33 -0.38 -16.73
N ILE A 14 10.32 -1.22 -16.97
CA ILE A 14 9.47 -1.71 -15.87
C ILE A 14 10.25 -2.57 -14.85
N GLN A 15 11.32 -3.25 -15.28
CA GLN A 15 12.20 -4.02 -14.39
C GLN A 15 13.03 -3.10 -13.50
N GLN A 16 13.61 -2.03 -14.05
CA GLN A 16 14.33 -1.02 -13.27
C GLN A 16 13.38 -0.31 -12.29
N LEU A 17 12.17 0.02 -12.75
CA LEU A 17 11.14 0.60 -11.88
C LEU A 17 10.78 -0.33 -10.72
N SER A 18 10.60 -1.62 -10.99
CA SER A 18 10.36 -2.66 -9.98
C SER A 18 11.46 -2.69 -8.92
N ALA A 19 12.73 -2.66 -9.34
CA ALA A 19 13.86 -2.62 -8.42
C ALA A 19 13.91 -1.33 -7.59
N LEU A 20 13.64 -0.17 -8.19
CA LEU A 20 13.71 1.14 -7.51
C LEU A 20 12.60 1.37 -6.48
N VAL A 21 11.44 0.74 -6.68
CA VAL A 21 10.29 0.84 -5.76
C VAL A 21 10.21 -0.39 -4.83
N GLY A 22 10.96 -1.45 -5.10
CA GLY A 22 10.87 -2.69 -4.31
C GLY A 22 9.54 -3.42 -4.48
N MET A 23 8.83 -3.19 -5.59
CA MET A 23 7.54 -3.82 -5.89
C MET A 23 7.66 -4.82 -7.04
N PRO A 24 6.95 -5.97 -7.01
CA PRO A 24 6.92 -6.90 -8.13
C PRO A 24 6.41 -6.24 -9.42
N VAL A 25 7.02 -6.59 -10.56
CA VAL A 25 6.59 -6.12 -11.90
C VAL A 25 5.09 -6.36 -12.13
N GLY A 26 4.54 -7.48 -11.65
CA GLY A 26 3.12 -7.79 -11.76
C GLY A 26 2.22 -6.75 -11.07
N THR A 27 2.62 -6.27 -9.90
CA THR A 27 1.90 -5.23 -9.15
C THR A 27 1.91 -3.91 -9.90
N ILE A 28 3.07 -3.52 -10.44
CA ILE A 28 3.20 -2.29 -11.23
C ILE A 28 2.35 -2.37 -12.50
N ARG A 29 2.35 -3.51 -13.22
CA ARG A 29 1.47 -3.74 -14.39
C ARG A 29 0.00 -3.64 -14.02
N TRP A 30 -0.38 -4.19 -12.86
CA TRP A 30 -1.74 -4.09 -12.36
C TRP A 30 -2.13 -2.63 -12.07
N TRP A 31 -1.24 -1.81 -11.54
CA TRP A 31 -1.47 -0.38 -11.30
C TRP A 31 -1.66 0.40 -12.59
N ILE A 32 -0.84 0.10 -13.60
CA ILE A 32 -0.98 0.70 -14.94
C ILE A 32 -2.34 0.34 -15.53
N LYS A 33 -2.75 -0.94 -15.46
CA LYS A 33 -4.06 -1.39 -15.95
C LYS A 33 -5.22 -0.70 -15.22
N ARG A 34 -5.03 -0.32 -13.96
CA ARG A 34 -6.01 0.43 -13.15
C ARG A 34 -5.97 1.94 -13.40
N GLY A 35 -5.07 2.43 -14.26
CA GLY A 35 -4.88 3.87 -14.51
C GLY A 35 -4.23 4.61 -13.34
N TRP A 36 -3.58 3.90 -12.42
CA TRP A 36 -2.95 4.51 -11.24
C TRP A 36 -1.54 5.02 -11.51
N VAL A 37 -0.91 4.51 -12.57
CA VAL A 37 0.37 4.96 -13.09
C VAL A 37 0.21 5.02 -14.60
N SER A 38 0.51 6.17 -15.20
CA SER A 38 0.33 6.37 -16.64
C SER A 38 1.70 6.50 -17.31
N PRO A 39 2.31 5.40 -17.80
CA PRO A 39 3.61 5.47 -18.44
C PRO A 39 3.57 6.36 -19.69
N ALA A 40 4.68 7.02 -19.97
CA ALA A 40 4.85 7.67 -21.26
C ALA A 40 5.00 6.60 -22.35
N MET A 41 4.22 6.70 -23.42
CA MET A 41 4.41 5.88 -24.61
C MET A 41 5.42 6.59 -25.52
N GLY A 42 6.59 5.99 -25.75
CA GLY A 42 7.62 6.60 -26.56
C GLY A 42 7.32 6.50 -28.06
N ARG A 43 7.44 7.61 -28.80
CA ARG A 43 7.43 7.61 -30.28
C ARG A 43 8.83 7.72 -30.91
N ASP A 44 9.85 8.02 -30.11
CA ASP A 44 11.20 8.34 -30.60
C ASP A 44 12.20 7.20 -30.34
N GLY A 45 12.61 6.51 -31.41
CA GLY A 45 13.88 5.78 -31.56
C GLY A 45 14.10 4.46 -30.79
N GLY A 46 13.19 4.08 -29.90
CA GLY A 46 13.15 2.75 -29.26
C GLY A 46 11.93 1.95 -29.73
N ALA A 47 11.77 0.70 -29.26
CA ALA A 47 10.60 -0.13 -29.59
C ALA A 47 9.31 0.70 -29.42
N PRO A 48 8.56 0.96 -30.51
CA PRO A 48 7.52 2.01 -30.57
C PRO A 48 6.34 1.80 -29.62
N ASP A 49 6.26 0.64 -28.98
CA ASP A 49 5.17 0.25 -28.07
C ASP A 49 5.64 -0.02 -26.63
N ALA A 50 6.89 0.31 -26.28
CA ALA A 50 7.41 0.05 -24.94
C ALA A 50 7.07 1.21 -23.97
N PRO A 51 6.41 0.93 -22.82
CA PRO A 51 6.14 1.95 -21.81
C PRO A 51 7.43 2.45 -21.18
N ARG A 52 7.55 3.78 -21.08
CA ARG A 52 8.70 4.50 -20.52
C ARG A 52 8.33 5.10 -19.18
N TYR A 53 9.22 4.94 -18.21
CA TYR A 53 9.03 5.48 -16.85
C TYR A 53 10.14 6.47 -16.53
N HIS A 54 9.84 7.41 -15.64
CA HIS A 54 10.72 8.51 -15.23
C HIS A 54 10.51 8.73 -13.73
N ASP A 55 11.27 9.63 -13.12
CA ASP A 55 11.16 9.97 -11.70
C ASP A 55 9.76 10.39 -11.25
N GLY A 56 8.98 11.01 -12.14
CA GLY A 56 7.58 11.33 -11.88
C GLY A 56 6.75 10.09 -11.54
N HIS A 57 6.95 8.99 -12.28
CA HIS A 57 6.23 7.73 -12.07
C HIS A 57 6.70 7.02 -10.79
N LEU A 58 7.98 7.14 -10.43
CA LEU A 58 8.48 6.67 -9.12
C LEU A 58 7.74 7.37 -7.98
N ARG A 59 7.58 8.69 -8.09
CA ARG A 59 6.87 9.50 -7.10
C ARG A 59 5.40 9.10 -7.01
N GLU A 60 4.71 8.97 -8.14
CA GLU A 60 3.31 8.50 -8.19
C GLU A 60 3.12 7.16 -7.47
N ILE A 61 4.00 6.20 -7.76
CA ILE A 61 3.94 4.87 -7.14
C ILE A 61 4.13 4.97 -5.63
N ARG A 62 5.16 5.70 -5.17
CA ARG A 62 5.41 5.87 -3.72
C ARG A 62 4.27 6.58 -3.02
N THR A 63 3.73 7.65 -3.61
CA THR A 63 2.57 8.37 -3.05
C THR A 63 1.37 7.45 -2.92
N ARG A 64 1.13 6.58 -3.91
CA ARG A 64 0.02 5.64 -3.87
C ARG A 64 0.21 4.55 -2.82
N GLU A 65 1.44 4.07 -2.66
CA GLU A 65 1.80 3.12 -1.63
C GLU A 65 1.52 3.68 -0.23
N THR A 66 1.97 4.90 0.04
CA THR A 66 1.69 5.60 1.30
C THR A 66 0.19 5.69 1.54
N TRP A 67 -0.58 6.15 0.55
CA TRP A 67 -2.05 6.24 0.69
C TRP A 67 -2.70 4.89 0.99
N LEU A 68 -2.26 3.79 0.35
CA LEU A 68 -2.78 2.45 0.62
C LEU A 68 -2.44 1.98 2.04
N ARG A 69 -1.24 2.29 2.53
CA ARG A 69 -0.80 1.99 3.90
C ARG A 69 -1.66 2.76 4.91
N ASP A 70 -1.86 4.05 4.68
CA ASP A 70 -2.70 4.89 5.54
C ASP A 70 -4.15 4.39 5.57
N GLN A 71 -4.70 3.95 4.43
CA GLN A 71 -6.03 3.35 4.39
C GLN A 71 -6.09 2.02 5.15
N ALA A 72 -5.06 1.19 5.09
CA ALA A 72 -4.99 -0.05 5.85
C ALA A 72 -4.92 0.23 7.36
N GLU A 73 -4.09 1.18 7.77
CA GLU A 73 -3.95 1.62 9.16
C GLU A 73 -5.26 2.21 9.69
N GLN A 74 -5.91 3.10 8.94
CA GLN A 74 -7.22 3.64 9.31
C GLN A 74 -8.29 2.56 9.41
N ARG A 75 -8.28 1.53 8.55
CA ARG A 75 -9.19 0.39 8.67
C ARG A 75 -8.92 -0.42 9.93
N GLY A 76 -7.65 -0.65 10.29
CA GLY A 76 -7.26 -1.26 11.57
C GLY A 76 -7.75 -0.45 12.76
N ALA A 77 -7.44 0.83 12.79
CA ALA A 77 -7.86 1.75 13.85
C ALA A 77 -9.39 1.86 13.98
N ARG A 78 -10.13 1.85 12.87
CA ARG A 78 -11.61 1.82 12.88
C ARG A 78 -12.14 0.50 13.43
N ARG A 79 -11.50 -0.62 13.10
CA ARG A 79 -11.86 -1.95 13.65
C ARG A 79 -11.63 -1.98 15.16
N ASP A 80 -10.49 -1.49 15.61
CA ASP A 80 -10.14 -1.43 17.04
C ASP A 80 -11.04 -0.45 17.80
N ALA A 81 -11.35 0.71 17.21
CA ALA A 81 -12.29 1.66 17.79
C ALA A 81 -13.71 1.07 17.90
N ARG A 82 -14.14 0.27 16.90
CA ARG A 82 -15.42 -0.45 16.96
C ARG A 82 -15.40 -1.53 18.04
N HIS A 83 -14.32 -2.29 18.18
CA HIS A 83 -14.17 -3.28 19.25
C HIS A 83 -14.18 -2.62 20.64
N LYS A 84 -13.41 -1.55 20.84
CA LYS A 84 -13.42 -0.76 22.09
C LYS A 84 -14.81 -0.21 22.42
N ARG A 85 -15.55 0.31 21.43
CA ARG A 85 -16.94 0.78 21.60
C ARG A 85 -17.92 -0.34 21.93
N ALA A 86 -17.69 -1.55 21.43
CA ALA A 86 -18.49 -2.73 21.76
C ALA A 86 -18.11 -3.35 23.12
N GLY A 87 -17.20 -2.74 23.88
CA GLY A 87 -16.69 -3.30 25.14
C GLY A 87 -15.83 -4.55 24.93
N VAL A 88 -15.34 -4.80 23.71
CA VAL A 88 -14.50 -5.94 23.36
C VAL A 88 -13.02 -5.51 23.44
N VAL A 89 -12.26 -6.16 24.32
CA VAL A 89 -10.81 -6.04 24.49
C VAL A 89 -10.16 -7.29 23.90
N ILE A 90 -9.21 -7.12 22.99
CA ILE A 90 -8.43 -8.22 22.41
C ILE A 90 -6.99 -8.03 22.88
N GLU A 91 -6.49 -9.00 23.65
CA GLU A 91 -5.11 -9.06 24.13
C GLU A 91 -4.40 -10.20 23.39
N ARG A 92 -3.18 -9.94 22.91
CA ARG A 92 -2.34 -10.97 22.27
C ARG A 92 -1.11 -11.20 23.12
N THR A 93 -0.85 -12.47 23.45
CA THR A 93 0.40 -12.94 24.05
C THR A 93 1.21 -13.69 22.98
N GLU A 94 2.41 -14.19 23.32
CA GLU A 94 3.21 -14.98 22.37
C GLU A 94 2.50 -16.29 21.97
N ASP A 95 1.76 -16.91 22.90
CA ASP A 95 1.17 -18.24 22.71
C ASP A 95 -0.36 -18.22 22.50
N ALA A 96 -1.05 -17.10 22.75
CA ALA A 96 -2.50 -17.05 22.71
C ALA A 96 -3.09 -15.70 22.27
N VAL A 97 -4.34 -15.75 21.81
CA VAL A 97 -5.20 -14.58 21.63
C VAL A 97 -6.36 -14.63 22.62
N ILE A 98 -6.43 -13.66 23.53
CA ILE A 98 -7.48 -13.54 24.54
C ILE A 98 -8.47 -12.47 24.10
N VAL A 99 -9.72 -12.85 23.87
CA VAL A 99 -10.81 -11.92 23.54
C VAL A 99 -11.73 -11.79 24.74
N ARG A 100 -11.76 -10.62 25.38
CA ARG A 100 -12.66 -10.27 26.49
C ARG A 100 -13.75 -9.35 26.00
N TRP A 101 -15.01 -9.56 26.39
CA TRP A 101 -16.05 -8.57 26.16
C TRP A 101 -17.09 -8.55 27.26
N SER A 102 -17.69 -7.37 27.50
CA SER A 102 -18.82 -7.22 28.42
C SER A 102 -20.13 -7.22 27.64
N ASN A 103 -21.11 -7.99 28.11
CA ASN A 103 -22.44 -8.00 27.52
C ASN A 103 -23.23 -6.86 28.18
N GLY A 104 -23.35 -5.72 27.49
CA GLY A 104 -23.82 -4.42 28.01
C GLY A 104 -25.20 -4.35 28.68
N ALA A 105 -25.85 -5.48 28.97
CA ALA A 105 -27.11 -5.60 29.70
C ALA A 105 -26.98 -6.21 31.11
N LEU A 106 -25.84 -6.82 31.48
CA LEU A 106 -25.67 -7.51 32.77
C LEU A 106 -24.28 -7.21 33.34
N SER A 107 -24.23 -6.46 34.43
CA SER A 107 -23.04 -5.86 35.04
C SER A 107 -22.06 -6.85 35.72
N ARG A 108 -21.90 -8.11 35.27
CA ARG A 108 -21.03 -9.06 35.98
C ARG A 108 -20.46 -10.28 35.22
N LEU A 109 -20.78 -10.50 33.94
CA LEU A 109 -20.19 -11.62 33.19
C LEU A 109 -19.17 -11.10 32.18
N GLU A 110 -17.90 -11.13 32.58
CA GLU A 110 -16.78 -10.99 31.65
C GLU A 110 -16.63 -12.31 30.89
N HIS A 111 -17.01 -12.32 29.61
CA HIS A 111 -16.75 -13.47 28.75
C HIS A 111 -15.34 -13.34 28.22
N TYR A 112 -14.55 -14.40 28.36
CA TYR A 112 -13.26 -14.53 27.68
C TYR A 112 -13.24 -15.81 26.85
N VAL A 113 -12.64 -15.71 25.67
CA VAL A 113 -12.27 -16.86 24.84
C VAL A 113 -10.77 -16.76 24.60
N GLU A 114 -10.07 -17.83 24.92
CA GLU A 114 -8.64 -18.02 24.64
C GLU A 114 -8.53 -18.90 23.39
N ILE A 115 -7.70 -18.46 22.45
CA ILE A 115 -7.41 -19.18 21.22
C ILE A 115 -5.89 -19.38 21.19
N ASP A 116 -5.45 -20.62 21.35
CA ASP A 116 -4.05 -21.02 21.19
C ASP A 116 -3.61 -20.72 19.74
N LEU A 117 -2.42 -20.12 19.59
CA LEU A 117 -1.83 -19.77 18.30
C LEU A 117 -1.00 -20.90 17.68
#